data_AF-A0A1X4HS46-F1
#
_entry.id   AF-A0A1X4HS46-F1
#
_cell.length_a   1.000
_cell.length_b   1.000
_cell.length_c   1.000
_cell.angle_alpha   90.00
_cell.angle_beta   90.00
_cell.angle_gamma   90.00
#
_symmetry.space_group_name_H-M   'P 1'
#
loop_
_entity.id
_entity.type
_entity.pdbx_description
1 polymer ?
#
loop_
_entity_poly.entity_id
_entity_poly.type
_entity_poly.pdbx_seq_one_letter_code
_entity_poly.pdbx_strand_id
1 'polypeptide(L)' 'MVKALHEQAQLSSVVEVDVTRLMKLRARAKDAFAAREGVKLSPMPFFVKAAAQALKAHAPINAKINEAEGTITYFDT' A
#
# COMPACT_ATOMS: atom_id res chain seq x y z
N MET A 1 -20.93 0.37 0.41
CA MET A 1 -20.53 -0.35 -0.82
C MET A 1 -21.28 0.12 -2.06
N VAL A 2 -22.61 0.19 -2.06
CA VAL A 2 -23.40 0.52 -3.26
C VAL A 2 -23.12 1.92 -3.85
N LYS A 3 -22.87 2.95 -3.03
CA LYS A 3 -22.53 4.30 -3.52
C LYS A 3 -21.23 4.34 -4.34
N ALA A 4 -20.15 3.75 -3.80
CA ALA A 4 -18.84 3.77 -4.47
C ALA A 4 -18.85 3.07 -5.83
N LEU A 5 -19.70 2.05 -6.03
CA LEU A 5 -19.80 1.34 -7.31
C LEU A 5 -20.52 2.17 -8.38
N HIS A 6 -21.47 3.03 -7.98
CA HIS A 6 -22.22 3.88 -8.89
C HIS A 6 -21.52 5.22 -9.17
N GLU A 7 -20.78 5.74 -8.20
CA GLU A 7 -20.12 7.05 -8.31
C GLU A 7 -18.72 6.94 -8.95
N GLN A 8 -18.02 5.81 -8.81
CA GLN A 8 -16.63 5.69 -9.29
C GLN A 8 -16.48 4.65 -10.40
N ALA A 9 -15.70 4.98 -11.43
CA ALA A 9 -15.23 4.02 -12.42
C ALA A 9 -14.20 3.07 -11.79
N GLN A 10 -14.64 1.91 -11.30
CA GLN A 10 -13.77 0.92 -10.67
C GLN A 10 -13.15 -0.01 -11.72
N LEU A 11 -11.82 -0.02 -11.77
CA LEU A 11 -11.04 -0.89 -12.65
C LEU A 11 -10.05 -1.69 -11.79
N SER A 12 -9.80 -2.94 -12.20
CA SER A 12 -8.89 -3.85 -11.51
C SER A 12 -7.75 -4.24 -12.43
N SER A 13 -6.52 -4.04 -11.96
CA SER A 13 -5.30 -4.55 -12.60
C SER A 13 -4.58 -5.48 -11.64
N VAL A 14 -3.96 -6.54 -12.18
CA VAL A 14 -3.21 -7.54 -11.41
C VAL A 14 -1.81 -7.65 -12.00
N VAL A 15 -0.81 -7.68 -11.12
CA VAL A 15 0.59 -7.89 -11.48
C VAL A 15 1.17 -8.95 -10.54
N GLU A 16 1.89 -9.91 -11.10
CA GLU A 16 2.62 -10.92 -10.33
C GLU A 16 4.00 -10.39 -9.91
N VAL A 17 4.37 -10.62 -8.66
CA VAL A 17 5.65 -10.13 -8.09
C VAL A 17 6.34 -11.25 -7.34
N ASP A 18 7.61 -11.51 -7.67
CA ASP A 18 8.44 -12.45 -6.91
C ASP A 18 8.87 -11.84 -5.57
N VAL A 19 8.39 -12.43 -4.48
CA VAL A 19 8.69 -12.03 -3.09
C VAL A 19 9.72 -12.95 -2.41
N THR A 20 10.37 -13.86 -3.14
CA THR A 20 11.32 -14.85 -2.58
C THR A 20 12.42 -14.20 -1.76
N ARG A 21 13.04 -13.13 -2.27
CA ARG A 21 14.11 -12.40 -1.58
C ARG A 21 13.61 -11.74 -0.29
N LEU A 22 12.41 -11.19 -0.33
CA LEU A 22 11.77 -10.58 0.82
C LEU A 22 11.48 -11.61 1.92
N MET A 23 10.95 -12.77 1.54
CA MET A 23 10.64 -13.84 2.49
C MET A 23 11.91 -14.40 3.14
N LYS A 24 13.01 -14.55 2.38
CA LYS A 24 14.33 -14.91 2.93
C LYS A 24 14.84 -13.87 3.92
N LEU A 25 14.71 -12.58 3.62
CA LEU A 25 15.07 -11.50 4.53
C LEU A 25 14.27 -11.58 5.83
N ARG A 26 12.94 -11.69 5.74
CA ARG A 26 12.05 -11.82 6.89
C ARG A 26 12.42 -13.04 7.74
N ALA A 27 12.70 -14.18 7.12
CA ALA A 27 13.05 -15.41 7.82
C ALA A 27 14.29 -15.24 8.73
N ARG A 28 15.27 -14.43 8.31
CA ARG A 28 16.46 -14.12 9.11
C ARG A 28 16.18 -13.16 10.28
N ALA A 29 15.16 -12.30 10.19
CA ALA A 29 14.91 -11.23 11.15
C ALA A 29 13.76 -11.50 12.13
N LYS A 30 12.83 -12.40 11.78
CA LYS A 30 11.54 -12.57 12.48
C LYS A 30 11.67 -12.94 13.97
N ASP A 31 12.65 -13.76 14.34
CA ASP A 31 12.76 -14.31 15.68
C ASP A 31 13.37 -13.27 16.63
N ALA A 32 14.43 -12.57 16.19
CA ALA A 32 14.99 -11.44 16.91
C ALA A 32 13.98 -10.28 17.06
N PHE A 33 13.18 -10.02 16.02
CA PHE A 33 12.09 -9.03 16.10
C PHE A 33 11.03 -9.43 17.12
N ALA A 34 10.58 -10.70 17.11
CA ALA A 34 9.59 -11.18 18.07
C ALA A 34 10.10 -11.11 19.51
N ALA A 35 11.37 -11.45 19.75
CA ALA A 35 11.98 -11.32 21.06
C ALA A 35 12.05 -9.87 21.56
N ARG A 36 12.27 -8.90 20.67
CA ARG A 36 12.40 -7.48 21.01
C ARG A 36 11.06 -6.77 21.18
N GLU A 37 10.13 -6.99 20.26
CA GLU A 37 8.87 -6.24 20.16
C GLU A 37 7.67 -6.97 20.78
N GLY A 38 7.84 -8.24 21.18
CA GLY A 38 6.76 -9.08 21.71
C GLY A 38 5.69 -9.50 20.67
N VAL A 39 5.90 -9.16 19.39
CA VAL A 39 4.97 -9.46 18.29
C VAL A 39 5.67 -10.09 17.09
N LYS A 40 4.97 -10.96 16.36
CA LYS A 40 5.54 -11.64 15.19
C LYS A 40 5.73 -10.67 14.03
N LEU A 41 6.89 -10.69 13.41
CA LEU A 41 7.13 -9.97 12.16
C LEU A 41 6.32 -10.62 11.02
N SER A 42 5.27 -9.97 10.52
CA SER A 42 4.51 -10.43 9.35
C SER A 42 5.12 -9.90 8.03
N PRO A 43 4.71 -10.40 6.85
CA PRO A 43 5.08 -9.81 5.57
C PRO A 43 4.51 -8.41 5.31
N MET A 44 3.35 -8.09 5.92
CA MET A 44 2.58 -6.87 5.63
C MET A 44 3.36 -5.55 5.77
N PRO A 45 4.16 -5.32 6.84
CA PRO A 45 4.91 -4.07 6.99
C PRO A 45 5.84 -3.76 5.81
N PHE A 46 6.39 -4.78 5.16
CA PHE A 46 7.23 -4.59 3.98
C PHE A 46 6.43 -4.06 2.78
N PHE A 47 5.23 -4.60 2.56
CA PHE A 47 4.34 -4.13 1.50
C PHE A 47 3.78 -2.74 1.81
N VAL A 48 3.43 -2.46 3.07
CA VAL A 48 2.99 -1.12 3.50
C VAL A 48 4.10 -0.10 3.26
N LYS A 49 5.35 -0.43 3.59
CA LYS A 49 6.48 0.47 3.34
C LYS A 49 6.70 0.72 1.85
N ALA A 50 6.60 -0.33 1.02
CA ALA A 50 6.70 -0.20 -0.43
C ALA A 50 5.57 0.65 -1.01
N ALA A 51 4.32 0.43 -0.58
CA ALA A 51 3.17 1.22 -1.00
C ALA A 51 3.33 2.69 -0.60
N ALA A 52 3.76 2.97 0.64
CA ALA A 52 4.02 4.33 1.10
C ALA A 52 5.09 5.04 0.26
N GLN A 53 6.15 4.35 -0.15
CA GLN A 53 7.16 4.91 -1.06
C GLN A 53 6.60 5.16 -2.47
N ALA A 54 5.81 4.22 -3.00
CA ALA A 54 5.18 4.35 -4.31
C ALA A 54 4.18 5.53 -4.36
N LEU A 55 3.41 5.75 -3.30
CA LEU A 55 2.49 6.89 -3.22
C LEU A 55 3.21 8.24 -3.31
N LYS A 56 4.46 8.34 -2.81
CA LYS A 56 5.27 9.55 -2.97
C LYS A 56 5.73 9.77 -4.41
N ALA A 57 6.06 8.69 -5.13
CA ALA A 57 6.49 8.76 -6.52
C ALA A 57 5.32 8.94 -7.50
N HIS A 58 4.11 8.53 -7.11
CA HIS A 58 2.91 8.52 -7.93
C HIS A 58 1.76 9.26 -7.24
N ALA A 59 1.92 10.59 -7.11
CA ALA A 59 0.94 11.47 -6.47
C ALA A 59 -0.53 11.31 -6.93
N PRO A 60 -0.84 11.02 -8.22
CA PRO A 60 -2.23 10.79 -8.64
C PRO A 60 -2.92 9.62 -7.96
N ILE A 61 -2.17 8.59 -7.54
CA ILE A 61 -2.73 7.42 -6.85
C ILE A 61 -3.18 7.77 -5.43
N ASN A 62 -2.56 8.78 -4.82
CA ASN A 62 -2.92 9.28 -3.50
C ASN A 62 -3.91 10.46 -3.56
N ALA A 63 -4.38 10.88 -4.74
CA ALA A 63 -5.21 12.08 -4.88
C ALA A 63 -6.70 11.79 -4.60
N LYS A 64 -7.45 12.86 -4.35
CA LYS A 64 -8.92 12.83 -4.23
C LYS A 64 -9.56 13.68 -5.33
N ILE A 65 -10.53 13.11 -6.04
CA ILE A 65 -11.34 13.83 -7.01
C ILE A 65 -12.53 14.47 -6.28
N ASN A 66 -12.79 15.75 -6.54
CA ASN A 66 -14.00 16.47 -6.14
C ASN A 66 -14.83 16.78 -7.39
N GLU A 67 -15.84 15.94 -7.64
CA GLU A 67 -16.69 16.06 -8.84
C GLU A 67 -17.57 17.32 -8.84
N ALA A 68 -18.04 17.76 -7.67
CA ALA A 68 -18.92 18.93 -7.57
C ALA A 68 -18.21 20.24 -7.94
N GLU A 69 -16.91 20.32 -7.67
CA GLU A 69 -16.07 21.50 -7.94
C GLU A 69 -15.21 21.34 -9.20
N GLY A 70 -15.18 20.13 -9.79
CA GLY A 70 -14.31 19.82 -10.93
C GLY A 70 -12.81 19.89 -10.61
N THR A 71 -12.43 19.63 -9.35
CA THR A 71 -11.04 19.75 -8.87
C THR A 71 -10.43 18.42 -8.45
N ILE A 72 -9.11 18.34 -8.47
CA ILE A 72 -8.34 17.22 -7.93
C ILE A 72 -7.44 17.75 -6.82
N THR A 73 -7.56 17.17 -5.63
CA THR A 73 -6.69 17.48 -4.49
C THR A 73 -5.57 16.46 -4.39
N TYR A 74 -4.33 16.94 -4.43
CA TYR A 74 -3.14 16.15 -4.14
C TYR A 74 -2.77 16.35 -2.68
N PHE A 75 -2.50 15.26 -1.96
CA PHE A 75 -2.03 15.34 -0.58
C PHE A 75 -0.50 15.29 -0.53
N ASP A 76 0.08 16.14 0.32
CA ASP A 76 1.50 16.13 0.59
C ASP A 76 1.94 14.81 1.25
N THR A 77 3.22 14.47 1.05
CA THR A 77 3.82 13.21 1.50
C THR A 77 4.53 13.28 2.84
#